data_AF-A0A6P4FF16-F1
#
_entry.id   AF-A0A6P4FF16-F1
#
_cell.length_a   1.000
_cell.length_b   1.000
_cell.length_c   1.000
_cell.angle_alpha   90.00
_cell.angle_beta   90.00
_cell.angle_gamma   90.00
#
_symmetry.space_group_name_H-M   'P 1'
#
loop_
_entity.id
_entity.type
_entity.pdbx_description
1 polymer ?
#
loop_
_entity_poly.entity_id
_entity_poly.type
_entity_poly.pdbx_seq_one_letter_code
_entity_poly.pdbx_strand_id
1 'polypeptide(L)'
;MEKLGFDIAPAEHKQANPQEIRNQSIKRCIQTLVHACQCRDCHCRRPSCHKMKRVVQHTKNCWRKTNGGCPICKQLVALCCYHAKHCQEVKCTVPFCPNIKHKLKQQQLQKKFSSLKI
;
A
#
# COMPACT_ATOMS: atom_id res chain seq x y z
N MET A 1 -16.60 14.19 -2.66
CA MET A 1 -15.74 13.05 -2.28
C MET A 1 -14.44 13.14 -3.03
N GLU A 2 -13.39 13.58 -2.34
CA GLU A 2 -12.10 13.94 -2.92
C GLU A 2 -11.33 12.65 -3.27
N LYS A 3 -11.34 12.27 -4.55
CA LYS A 3 -10.52 11.16 -5.04
C LYS A 3 -9.06 11.61 -4.93
N LEU A 4 -8.22 10.84 -4.24
CA LEU A 4 -6.77 11.02 -4.31
C LEU A 4 -6.34 10.74 -5.75
N GLY A 5 -6.31 11.79 -6.58
CA GLY A 5 -5.91 11.74 -7.98
C GLY A 5 -4.46 11.32 -8.09
N PHE A 6 -4.19 10.02 -8.22
CA PHE A 6 -2.95 9.57 -8.80
C PHE A 6 -3.13 9.76 -10.31
N ASP A 7 -2.85 10.97 -10.78
CA ASP A 7 -2.97 11.31 -12.20
C ASP A 7 -1.97 10.44 -12.98
N ILE A 8 -2.53 9.45 -13.65
CA ILE A 8 -1.83 8.53 -14.53
C ILE A 8 -1.62 9.30 -15.84
N ALA A 9 -0.38 9.66 -16.13
CA ALA A 9 0.00 10.10 -17.47
C ALA A 9 -0.39 9.01 -18.49
N PRO A 10 -1.05 9.38 -19.61
CA PRO A 10 -1.43 8.42 -20.63
C PRO A 10 -0.18 8.03 -21.41
N ALA A 11 0.28 6.79 -21.25
CA ALA A 11 1.20 6.15 -22.18
C ALA A 11 0.38 5.19 -23.07
N GLU A 12 0.71 5.23 -24.35
CA GLU A 12 -0.09 4.85 -25.52
C GLU A 12 -0.75 3.46 -25.53
N HIS A 13 -1.86 3.41 -26.28
CA HIS A 13 -2.78 2.31 -26.48
C HIS A 13 -2.14 1.06 -27.12
N LYS A 14 -2.11 -0.04 -26.37
CA LYS A 14 -2.58 -1.36 -26.84
C LYS A 14 -3.73 -1.74 -25.94
N GLN A 15 -4.81 -2.32 -26.49
CA GLN A 15 -6.05 -2.70 -25.80
C GLN A 15 -5.78 -3.56 -24.56
N ALA A 16 -5.49 -2.93 -23.43
CA ALA A 16 -5.26 -3.61 -22.17
C ALA A 16 -6.61 -3.81 -21.50
N ASN A 17 -6.90 -5.04 -21.08
CA ASN A 17 -8.12 -5.35 -20.34
C ASN A 17 -8.24 -4.40 -19.13
N PRO A 18 -9.41 -3.82 -18.79
CA PRO A 18 -9.54 -2.87 -17.68
C PRO A 18 -8.97 -3.37 -16.35
N GLN A 19 -8.97 -4.69 -16.14
CA GLN A 19 -8.34 -5.35 -14.99
C GLN A 19 -6.81 -5.23 -14.99
N GLU A 20 -6.17 -5.34 -16.16
CA GLU A 20 -4.71 -5.22 -16.30
C GLU A 20 -4.24 -3.79 -16.06
N ILE A 21 -4.96 -2.79 -16.59
CA ILE A 21 -4.68 -1.36 -16.35
C ILE A 21 -4.71 -1.07 -14.85
N ARG A 22 -5.73 -1.59 -14.15
CA ARG A 22 -5.86 -1.47 -12.69
C ARG A 22 -4.68 -2.13 -11.97
N ASN A 23 -4.33 -3.36 -12.37
CA ASN A 23 -3.22 -4.10 -11.77
C ASN A 23 -1.88 -3.39 -11.97
N GLN A 24 -1.61 -2.85 -13.16
CA GLN A 24 -0.42 -2.06 -13.45
C GLN A 24 -0.35 -0.80 -12.59
N SER A 25 -1.48 -0.11 -12.43
CA SER A 25 -1.57 1.09 -11.58
C SER A 25 -1.25 0.76 -10.12
N ILE A 26 -1.79 -0.33 -9.58
CA ILE A 26 -1.49 -0.81 -8.22
C ILE A 26 0.01 -1.11 -8.07
N LYS A 27 0.60 -1.84 -9.02
CA LYS A 27 2.04 -2.15 -9.02
C LYS A 27 2.89 -0.87 -8.98
N ARG A 28 2.54 0.14 -9.79
CA ARG A 28 3.23 1.44 -9.82
C ARG A 28 3.07 2.21 -8.51
N CYS A 29 1.90 2.15 -7.89
CA CYS A 29 1.67 2.74 -6.56
C CYS A 29 2.53 2.06 -5.49
N ILE A 30 2.68 0.74 -5.52
CA ILE A 30 3.54 0.00 -4.59
C ILE A 30 5.01 0.35 -4.79
N GLN A 31 5.48 0.43 -6.04
CA GLN A 31 6.84 0.86 -6.33
C GLN A 31 7.12 2.26 -5.79
N THR A 32 6.16 3.18 -5.97
CA THR A 32 6.25 4.54 -5.42
C THR A 32 6.26 4.53 -3.90
N LEU A 33 5.43 3.70 -3.26
CA LEU A 33 5.37 3.52 -1.80
C LEU A 33 6.70 3.02 -1.23
N VAL A 34 7.25 1.94 -1.78
CA VAL A 34 8.53 1.36 -1.33
C VAL A 34 9.64 2.40 -1.49
N HIS A 35 9.72 3.03 -2.66
CA HIS A 35 10.69 4.09 -2.90
C HIS A 35 10.56 5.23 -1.90
N ALA A 36 9.35 5.77 -1.69
CA ALA A 36 9.13 6.87 -0.75
C ALA A 36 9.51 6.52 0.70
N CYS A 37 9.35 5.25 1.10
CA CYS A 37 9.74 4.78 2.43
C CYS A 37 11.26 4.61 2.59
N GLN A 38 12.00 4.43 1.50
CA GLN A 38 13.46 4.27 1.49
C GLN A 38 14.19 5.57 1.13
N CYS A 39 13.54 6.45 0.37
CA CYS A 39 14.12 7.67 -0.18
C CYS A 39 14.31 8.72 0.91
N ARG A 40 15.57 9.00 1.24
CA ARG A 40 15.96 10.06 2.20
C ARG A 40 16.17 11.42 1.53
N ASP A 41 16.30 11.44 0.20
CA ASP A 41 16.51 12.67 -0.57
C ASP A 41 15.30 13.60 -0.50
N CYS A 42 15.51 14.81 0.03
CA CYS A 42 14.51 15.87 0.09
C CYS A 42 14.27 16.55 -1.27
N HIS A 43 15.19 16.40 -2.23
CA HIS A 43 15.12 16.96 -3.58
C HIS A 43 14.82 15.90 -4.65
N CYS A 44 14.26 14.75 -4.25
CA CYS A 44 13.92 13.69 -5.19
C CYS A 44 13.08 14.24 -6.35
N ARG A 45 13.54 14.07 -7.59
CA ARG A 45 12.88 14.66 -8.79
C ARG A 45 11.52 14.03 -9.12
N ARG A 46 11.10 12.97 -8.43
CA ARG A 46 9.85 12.24 -8.69
C ARG A 46 8.69 12.90 -7.93
N PRO A 47 7.72 13.56 -8.59
CA PRO A 47 6.59 14.19 -7.89
C PRO A 47 5.73 13.18 -7.13
N SER A 48 5.62 11.95 -7.65
CA SER A 48 4.92 10.84 -6.99
C SER A 48 5.60 10.42 -5.68
N CYS A 49 6.93 10.55 -5.56
CA CYS A 49 7.64 10.31 -4.31
C CYS A 49 7.24 11.32 -3.24
N HIS A 50 7.25 12.61 -3.56
CA HIS A 50 6.81 13.68 -2.64
C HIS A 50 5.37 13.48 -2.16
N LYS A 51 4.45 13.20 -3.09
CA LYS A 51 3.05 12.92 -2.78
C LYS A 51 2.93 11.74 -1.82
N MET A 52 3.65 10.65 -2.09
CA MET A 52 3.61 9.45 -1.27
C MET A 52 4.27 9.66 0.11
N LYS A 53 5.37 10.42 0.20
CA LYS A 53 5.99 10.81 1.47
C LYS A 53 4.99 11.55 2.36
N ARG A 54 4.22 12.51 1.82
CA ARG A 54 3.16 13.21 2.55
C ARG A 54 2.08 12.26 3.06
N VAL A 55 1.64 11.31 2.24
CA VAL A 55 0.64 10.30 2.63
C VAL A 55 1.14 9.39 3.76
N VAL A 56 2.41 8.95 3.68
CA VAL A 56 3.06 8.14 4.72
C VAL A 56 3.23 8.93 6.02
N GLN A 57 3.63 10.21 5.94
CA GLN A 57 3.74 11.07 7.12
C GLN A 57 2.36 11.30 7.75
N HIS A 58 1.34 11.60 6.94
CA HIS A 58 -0.04 11.72 7.41
C HIS A 58 -0.48 10.50 8.20
N THR A 59 -0.25 9.28 7.69
CA THR A 59 -0.71 8.06 8.37
C THR A 59 -0.05 7.85 9.73
N LYS A 60 1.19 8.30 9.93
CA LYS A 60 1.85 8.23 11.23
C LYS A 60 1.12 9.10 12.26
N ASN A 61 0.82 10.34 11.89
CA ASN A 61 0.24 11.36 12.77
C ASN A 61 -1.30 11.39 12.79
N CYS A 62 -1.97 10.66 11.89
CA CYS A 62 -3.43 10.67 11.83
C CYS A 62 -4.03 9.91 13.01
N TRP A 63 -4.83 10.60 13.83
CA TRP A 63 -5.55 10.02 14.96
C TRP A 63 -6.77 9.21 14.49
N ARG A 64 -7.42 9.64 13.41
CA ARG A 64 -8.60 8.97 12.80
C ARG A 64 -8.27 7.61 12.14
N LYS A 65 -7.00 7.18 12.14
CA LYS A 65 -6.57 5.91 11.51
C LYS A 65 -7.18 4.68 12.20
N THR A 66 -7.25 4.69 13.53
CA THR A 66 -7.64 3.50 14.33
C THR A 66 -9.13 3.21 14.22
N ASN A 67 -9.95 4.25 14.09
CA ASN A 67 -11.42 4.12 13.97
C ASN A 67 -11.91 4.03 12.52
N GLY A 68 -11.01 3.91 11.54
CA GLY A 68 -11.38 3.77 10.13
C GLY A 68 -11.99 5.02 9.48
N GLY A 69 -12.00 6.17 10.16
CA GLY A 69 -12.63 7.41 9.69
C GLY A 69 -11.82 8.23 8.69
N CYS A 70 -10.55 7.86 8.43
CA CYS A 70 -9.71 8.58 7.46
C CYS A 70 -9.61 7.84 6.12
N PRO A 71 -10.12 8.43 5.01
CA PRO A 71 -10.09 7.79 3.70
C PRO A 71 -8.66 7.60 3.16
N ILE A 72 -7.75 8.54 3.45
CA ILE A 72 -6.34 8.46 3.05
C ILE A 72 -5.67 7.27 3.73
N CYS A 73 -5.86 7.13 5.05
CA CYS A 73 -5.31 6.01 5.82
C CYS A 73 -5.89 4.68 5.35
N LYS A 74 -7.20 4.63 5.08
CA LYS A 74 -7.87 3.42 4.57
C LYS A 74 -7.27 2.96 3.24
N GLN A 75 -7.05 3.89 2.31
CA GLN A 75 -6.44 3.58 1.02
C GLN A 75 -4.99 3.13 1.16
N LEU A 76 -4.19 3.80 1.99
CA LEU A 76 -2.80 3.40 2.21
C LEU A 76 -2.70 2.01 2.85
N VAL A 77 -3.52 1.72 3.86
CA VAL A 77 -3.55 0.39 4.50
C VAL A 77 -3.94 -0.67 3.48
N ALA A 78 -4.93 -0.42 2.61
CA ALA A 78 -5.29 -1.35 1.54
C ALA A 78 -4.13 -1.62 0.57
N LEU A 79 -3.38 -0.59 0.19
CA LEU A 79 -2.18 -0.72 -0.64
C LEU A 79 -1.08 -1.53 0.08
N CYS A 80 -0.83 -1.24 1.37
CA CYS A 80 0.09 -1.99 2.20
C CYS A 80 -0.32 -3.45 2.36
N CYS A 81 -1.63 -3.75 2.44
CA CYS A 81 -2.13 -5.13 2.46
C CYS A 81 -1.80 -5.89 1.18
N TYR A 82 -1.96 -5.25 0.02
CA TYR A 82 -1.59 -5.88 -1.26
C TYR A 82 -0.08 -6.12 -1.35
N HIS A 83 0.72 -5.15 -0.90
CA HIS A 83 2.17 -5.29 -0.82
C HIS A 83 2.58 -6.44 0.12
N ALA A 84 2.04 -6.50 1.34
CA ALA A 84 2.39 -7.49 2.36
C ALA A 84 2.16 -8.94 1.92
N LYS A 85 1.14 -9.19 1.09
CA LYS A 85 0.85 -10.52 0.52
C LYS A 85 1.97 -11.08 -0.36
N HIS A 86 2.70 -10.20 -1.05
CA HIS A 86 3.76 -10.58 -2.00
C HIS A 86 5.17 -10.22 -1.50
N CYS A 87 5.26 -9.42 -0.45
CA CYS A 87 6.53 -9.00 0.12
C CYS A 87 7.20 -10.16 0.86
N GLN A 88 8.45 -10.48 0.51
CA GLN A 88 9.25 -11.50 1.20
C GLN A 88 10.32 -10.90 2.13
N GLU A 89 10.52 -9.58 2.06
CA GLU A 89 11.47 -8.86 2.91
C GLU A 89 11.19 -9.05 4.41
N VAL A 90 12.20 -9.50 5.14
CA VAL A 90 12.14 -9.68 6.60
C VAL A 90 12.10 -8.32 7.31
N LYS A 91 12.96 -7.38 6.88
CA LYS A 91 13.05 -6.02 7.42
C LYS A 91 12.47 -4.99 6.44
N CYS A 92 11.19 -5.14 6.10
CA CYS A 92 10.52 -4.24 5.18
C CYS A 92 10.36 -2.82 5.79
N THR A 93 10.72 -1.78 5.03
CA THR A 93 10.62 -0.36 5.45
C THR A 93 9.22 0.24 5.27
N VAL A 94 8.32 -0.47 4.57
CA VAL A 94 6.96 0.01 4.31
C VAL A 94 6.14 -0.01 5.61
N PRO A 95 5.50 1.11 6.00
CA PRO A 95 4.67 1.16 7.19
C PRO A 95 3.54 0.14 7.11
N PHE A 96 3.15 -0.42 8.26
CA PHE A 96 2.14 -1.46 8.40
C PHE A 96 2.49 -2.84 7.81
N CYS A 97 3.44 -2.96 6.87
CA CYS A 97 3.76 -4.25 6.25
C CYS A 97 4.11 -5.35 7.29
N PRO A 98 4.99 -5.11 8.28
CA PRO A 98 5.31 -6.12 9.30
C PRO A 98 4.07 -6.55 10.11
N ASN A 99 3.25 -5.59 10.55
CA ASN A 99 2.05 -5.84 11.34
C ASN A 99 0.99 -6.60 10.53
N ILE A 100 0.82 -6.25 9.25
CA ILE A 100 -0.10 -6.93 8.34
C ILE A 100 0.38 -8.36 8.09
N LYS A 101 1.67 -8.58 7.79
CA LYS A 101 2.24 -9.94 7.64
C LYS A 101 1.97 -10.79 8.87
N HIS A 102 2.19 -10.25 10.07
CA HIS A 102 1.91 -10.95 11.32
C HIS A 102 0.41 -11.32 11.42
N LYS A 103 -0.50 -10.38 11.19
CA LYS A 103 -1.95 -10.65 11.21
C LYS A 103 -2.36 -11.70 10.16
N LEU A 104 -1.80 -11.66 8.95
CA LEU A 104 -2.08 -12.66 7.91
C LEU A 104 -1.63 -14.06 8.35
N LYS A 105 -0.44 -14.17 8.95
CA LYS A 105 0.08 -15.44 9.49
C LYS A 105 -0.80 -15.95 10.63
N GLN A 106 -1.19 -15.09 11.57
CA GLN A 106 -2.12 -15.44 12.66
C GLN A 106 -3.46 -15.95 12.14
N GLN A 107 -4.06 -15.26 11.16
CA GLN A 107 -5.32 -15.68 10.55
C GLN A 107 -5.19 -17.05 9.84
N GLN A 108 -4.08 -17.31 9.16
CA GLN A 108 -3.84 -18.60 8.52
C GLN A 108 -3.71 -19.73 9.54
N LEU A 109 -3.03 -19.48 10.66
CA LEU A 109 -2.95 -20.44 11.77
C LEU A 109 -4.33 -20.68 12.38
N GLN A 110 -5.09 -19.62 12.70
CA GLN A 110 -6.43 -19.73 13.26
C GLN A 110 -7.36 -20.56 12.38
N LYS A 111 -7.32 -20.36 11.05
CA LYS A 111 -8.09 -21.16 10.09
C LYS A 111 -7.74 -22.65 10.13
N LYS A 112 -6.45 -22.98 10.26
CA LYS A 112 -5.99 -24.38 10.39
C LYS A 112 -6.47 -25.01 11.70
N PHE A 113 -6.44 -24.27 12.80
CA PHE A 113 -6.97 -24.76 14.08
C PHE A 113 -8.48 -24.94 14.08
N SER A 114 -9.25 -24.07 13.42
CA SER A 114 -10.70 -24.24 13.28
C SER A 114 -11.07 -25.43 12.38
N SER A 115 -10.26 -25.75 11.36
CA SER A 115 -10.52 -26.93 10.50
C SER A 115 -10.11 -28.27 11.12
N LEU A 116 -9.35 -28.25 12.23
CA LEU A 116 -8.90 -29.44 12.96
C LEU A 116 -9.76 -29.76 14.19
N LYS A 117 -10.70 -28.87 14.56
CA LYS A 117 -11.69 -29.10 15.61
C LYS A 117 -12.97 -29.71 15.03
N ILE A 118 -12.84 -30.94 14.52
CA ILE A 118 -13.98 -31.84 14.26
C ILE A 118 -14.19 -32.67 15.51
#